data_AF-A0A8X8YNH8-F1
#
_entry.id   AF-A0A8X8YNH8-F1
#
_cell.length_a   1.000
_cell.length_b   1.000
_cell.length_c   1.000
_cell.angle_alpha   90.00
_cell.angle_beta   90.00
_cell.angle_gamma   90.00
#
_symmetry.space_group_name_H-M   'P 1'
#
loop_
_entity.id
_entity.type
_entity.pdbx_description
1 polymer ?
#
loop_
_entity_poly.entity_id
_entity_poly.type
_entity_poly.pdbx_seq_one_letter_code
_entity_poly.pdbx_strand_id
1 'polypeptide(L)'
;MFSAPRLNASEGLRREKLQKLRNYVAERCGRGSAVDVGEAAFTTALNLMSASLFSAEFAPFDSESSQEMKEVVWGVMKSVGSPNLADYFPLLKPADPQGILKAAEFNFGKLFAKLDEIVEEKLKSGGYKRDLVEALLEINRRDEAQLSRDDIRHLLLWKLENMKPEEMNMNENFGVTLQKAVPLKAISTRL
;
A
#
# COMPACT_ATOMS: atom_id res chain seq x y z
N MET A 1 9.34 15.75 -2.91
CA MET A 1 8.89 14.74 -3.90
C MET A 1 7.64 15.20 -4.66
N PHE A 2 6.61 15.69 -3.98
CA PHE A 2 5.33 16.09 -4.59
C PHE A 2 5.25 17.55 -5.07
N SER A 3 6.39 18.21 -5.30
CA SER A 3 6.40 19.57 -5.84
C SER A 3 6.02 19.55 -7.32
N ALA A 4 5.39 20.63 -7.80
CA ALA A 4 4.95 20.73 -9.21
C ALA A 4 6.08 20.39 -10.23
N PRO A 5 7.34 20.85 -10.07
CA PRO A 5 8.42 20.49 -10.98
C PRO A 5 8.71 18.98 -10.99
N ARG A 6 8.62 18.30 -9.84
CA ARG A 6 8.87 16.86 -9.73
C ARG A 6 7.71 16.04 -10.30
N LEU A 7 6.47 16.48 -10.08
CA LEU A 7 5.29 15.87 -10.69
C LEU A 7 5.31 16.00 -12.22
N ASN A 8 5.75 17.14 -12.75
CA ASN A 8 5.95 17.33 -14.19
C ASN A 8 7.09 16.47 -14.73
N ALA A 9 8.21 16.35 -13.99
CA ALA A 9 9.30 15.44 -14.38
C ALA A 9 8.84 13.97 -14.48
N SER A 10 7.82 13.56 -13.73
CA SER A 10 7.23 12.21 -13.79
C SER A 10 6.19 12.02 -14.92
N GLU A 11 5.96 13.03 -15.77
CA GLU A 11 4.97 12.96 -16.85
C GLU A 11 5.23 11.78 -17.81
N GLY A 12 6.49 11.54 -18.18
CA GLY A 12 6.85 10.43 -19.07
C GLY A 12 6.41 9.07 -18.51
N LEU A 13 6.61 8.87 -17.21
CA LEU A 13 6.20 7.64 -16.52
C LEU A 13 4.67 7.50 -16.48
N ARG A 14 3.95 8.59 -16.18
CA ARG A 14 2.47 8.59 -16.24
C ARG A 14 1.97 8.24 -17.63
N ARG A 15 2.56 8.83 -18.67
CA ARG A 15 2.19 8.58 -20.07
C ARG A 15 2.45 7.13 -20.46
N GLU A 16 3.57 6.55 -20.03
CA GLU A 16 3.90 5.14 -20.25
C GLU A 16 2.85 4.20 -19.62
N LYS A 17 2.48 4.43 -18.34
CA LYS A 17 1.47 3.57 -17.68
C LYS A 17 0.08 3.71 -18.28
N LEU A 18 -0.32 4.94 -18.65
CA LEU A 18 -1.57 5.17 -19.37
C LEU A 18 -1.57 4.52 -20.76
N GLN A 19 -0.41 4.47 -21.42
CA GLN A 19 -0.26 3.78 -22.69
C GLN A 19 -0.44 2.27 -22.54
N LYS A 20 0.11 1.67 -21.47
CA LYS A 20 -0.13 0.25 -21.13
C LYS A 20 -1.62 -0.01 -20.86
N LEU A 21 -2.29 0.84 -20.09
CA LEU A 21 -3.74 0.75 -19.85
C LEU A 21 -4.54 0.82 -21.17
N ARG A 22 -4.20 1.77 -22.06
CA ARG A 22 -4.87 1.89 -23.37
C ARG A 22 -4.72 0.62 -24.19
N ASN A 23 -3.51 0.03 -24.21
CA ASN A 23 -3.25 -1.20 -24.94
C ASN A 23 -4.06 -2.38 -24.38
N TYR A 24 -4.11 -2.51 -23.05
CA TYR A 24 -4.93 -3.52 -22.37
C TYR A 24 -6.42 -3.39 -22.74
N VAL A 25 -6.98 -2.18 -22.71
CA VAL A 25 -8.38 -1.94 -23.07
C VAL A 25 -8.64 -2.23 -24.55
N ALA A 26 -7.73 -1.80 -25.44
CA ALA A 26 -7.84 -2.06 -26.88
C ALA A 26 -7.82 -3.56 -27.20
N GLU A 27 -6.96 -4.33 -26.54
CA GLU A 27 -6.89 -5.78 -26.68
C GLU A 27 -8.20 -6.45 -26.24
N ARG A 28 -8.74 -6.07 -25.08
CA ARG A 28 -10.02 -6.60 -24.57
C ARG A 28 -11.18 -6.26 -25.51
N CYS A 29 -11.20 -5.04 -26.04
CA CYS A 29 -12.18 -4.61 -27.04
C CYS A 29 -12.09 -5.44 -28.33
N GLY A 30 -10.88 -5.71 -28.84
CA GLY A 30 -10.66 -6.55 -30.02
C GLY A 30 -11.14 -8.00 -29.84
N ARG A 31 -11.14 -8.49 -28.59
CA ARG A 31 -11.66 -9.81 -28.21
C ARG A 31 -13.16 -9.80 -27.84
N GLY A 32 -13.84 -8.66 -27.91
CA GLY A 32 -15.25 -8.51 -27.48
C GLY A 32 -15.49 -8.80 -25.99
N SER A 33 -14.46 -8.71 -25.15
CA SER A 33 -14.52 -9.05 -23.72
C SER A 33 -14.83 -7.82 -22.88
N ALA A 34 -15.59 -7.99 -21.80
CA ALA A 34 -15.84 -6.92 -20.83
C ALA A 34 -14.54 -6.47 -20.13
N VAL A 35 -14.47 -5.18 -19.80
CA VAL A 35 -13.36 -4.60 -19.04
C VAL A 35 -13.86 -4.27 -17.63
N ASP A 36 -13.20 -4.84 -16.63
CA ASP A 36 -13.37 -4.39 -15.24
C ASP A 36 -12.60 -3.07 -15.05
N VAL A 37 -13.35 -1.97 -14.96
CA VAL A 37 -12.77 -0.63 -14.80
C VAL A 37 -12.11 -0.47 -13.42
N GLY A 38 -12.65 -1.10 -12.38
CA GLY A 38 -12.11 -1.04 -11.03
C GLY A 38 -10.74 -1.73 -10.95
N GLU A 39 -10.65 -2.93 -11.51
CA GLU A 39 -9.40 -3.68 -11.60
C GLU A 39 -8.36 -2.95 -12.46
N ALA A 40 -8.76 -2.46 -13.64
CA ALA A 40 -7.86 -1.74 -14.54
C ALA A 40 -7.34 -0.43 -13.93
N ALA A 41 -8.21 0.33 -13.25
CA ALA A 41 -7.83 1.55 -12.54
C ALA A 41 -6.89 1.25 -11.37
N PHE A 42 -7.20 0.22 -10.57
CA PHE A 42 -6.36 -0.20 -9.44
C PHE A 42 -4.97 -0.64 -9.91
N THR A 43 -4.88 -1.54 -10.89
CA THR A 43 -3.60 -1.99 -11.44
C THR A 43 -2.78 -0.84 -12.01
N THR A 44 -3.42 0.11 -12.71
CA THR A 44 -2.73 1.28 -13.26
C THR A 44 -2.20 2.19 -12.15
N ALA A 45 -3.02 2.48 -11.13
CA ALA A 45 -2.63 3.30 -10.00
C ALA A 45 -1.48 2.66 -9.21
N LEU A 46 -1.57 1.35 -8.94
CA LEU A 46 -0.54 0.58 -8.24
C LEU A 46 0.80 0.63 -8.99
N ASN A 47 0.80 0.36 -10.30
CA ASN A 47 2.01 0.42 -11.12
C ASN A 47 2.61 1.82 -11.21
N LEU A 48 1.75 2.85 -11.24
CA LEU A 48 2.23 4.24 -11.25
C LEU A 48 2.90 4.61 -9.93
N MET A 49 2.27 4.25 -8.81
CA MET A 49 2.83 4.48 -7.47
C MET A 49 4.13 3.71 -7.28
N SER A 50 4.15 2.41 -7.60
CA SER A 50 5.34 1.57 -7.42
C SER A 50 6.52 2.05 -8.27
N ALA A 51 6.25 2.49 -9.51
CA ALA A 51 7.31 2.98 -10.38
C ALA A 51 7.80 4.37 -9.95
N SER A 52 6.94 5.21 -9.37
CA SER A 52 7.33 6.55 -8.88
C SER A 52 8.08 6.50 -7.55
N LEU A 53 7.66 5.62 -6.63
CA LEU A 53 8.20 5.53 -5.28
C LEU A 53 9.43 4.62 -5.20
N PHE A 54 9.42 3.51 -5.94
CA PHE A 54 10.41 2.43 -5.81
C PHE A 54 11.15 2.11 -7.11
N SER A 55 10.79 2.76 -8.23
CA SER A 55 11.24 2.37 -9.58
C SER A 55 10.93 0.90 -9.93
N ALA A 56 9.86 0.34 -9.37
CA ALA A 56 9.45 -1.05 -9.53
C ALA A 56 8.05 -1.16 -10.17
N GLU A 57 7.75 -2.27 -10.85
CA GLU A 57 6.40 -2.58 -11.33
C GLU A 57 5.80 -3.70 -10.49
N PHE A 58 4.80 -3.38 -9.66
CA PHE A 58 4.20 -4.35 -8.74
C PHE A 58 3.09 -5.19 -9.37
N ALA A 59 2.46 -4.71 -10.43
CA ALA A 59 1.35 -5.38 -11.10
C ALA A 59 1.46 -5.32 -12.65
N PRO A 60 2.59 -5.66 -13.30
CA PRO A 60 2.67 -5.69 -14.76
C PRO A 60 1.53 -6.49 -15.40
N PHE A 61 0.95 -5.93 -16.47
CA PHE A 61 -0.24 -6.48 -17.12
C PHE A 61 -0.03 -7.85 -17.80
N ASP A 62 1.21 -8.33 -17.90
CA ASP A 62 1.65 -9.50 -18.66
C ASP A 62 2.29 -10.62 -17.80
N SER A 63 2.28 -10.51 -16.46
CA SER A 63 3.03 -11.43 -15.57
C SER A 63 2.21 -12.00 -14.41
N GLU A 64 2.27 -13.33 -14.22
CA GLU A 64 1.69 -14.03 -13.07
C GLU A 64 2.39 -13.69 -11.73
N SER A 65 3.71 -13.42 -11.72
CA SER A 65 4.43 -13.10 -10.47
C SER A 65 4.00 -11.76 -9.85
N SER A 66 3.38 -10.91 -10.66
CA SER A 66 2.87 -9.60 -10.24
C SER A 66 1.49 -9.64 -9.59
N GLN A 67 0.79 -10.76 -9.74
CA GLN A 67 -0.52 -10.93 -9.14
C GLN A 67 -0.41 -11.02 -7.61
N GLU A 68 0.66 -11.62 -7.07
CA GLU A 68 0.86 -11.73 -5.62
C GLU A 68 0.92 -10.34 -4.94
N MET A 69 1.74 -9.42 -5.47
CA MET A 69 1.86 -8.09 -4.86
C MET A 69 0.59 -7.27 -5.04
N LYS A 70 -0.09 -7.40 -6.19
CA LYS A 70 -1.41 -6.81 -6.42
C LYS A 70 -2.44 -7.32 -5.40
N GLU A 71 -2.47 -8.63 -5.15
CA GLU A 71 -3.38 -9.26 -4.17
C GLU A 71 -3.07 -8.82 -2.75
N VAL A 72 -1.80 -8.71 -2.37
CA VAL A 72 -1.38 -8.20 -1.05
C VAL A 72 -1.88 -6.77 -0.85
N VAL A 73 -1.63 -5.86 -1.81
CA VAL A 73 -2.08 -4.46 -1.70
C VAL A 73 -3.61 -4.36 -1.75
N TRP A 74 -4.27 -5.20 -2.57
CA TRP A 74 -5.73 -5.31 -2.59
C TRP A 74 -6.29 -5.78 -1.25
N GLY A 75 -5.64 -6.76 -0.61
CA GLY A 75 -5.98 -7.26 0.71
C GLY A 75 -5.84 -6.18 1.79
N VAL A 76 -4.78 -5.36 1.74
CA VAL A 76 -4.64 -4.18 2.60
C VAL A 76 -5.80 -3.20 2.37
N MET A 77 -6.07 -2.82 1.12
CA MET A 77 -7.16 -1.89 0.79
C MET A 77 -8.53 -2.39 1.24
N LYS A 78 -8.79 -3.69 1.07
CA LYS A 78 -10.03 -4.32 1.54
C LYS A 78 -10.12 -4.27 3.06
N SER A 79 -9.02 -4.49 3.76
CA SER A 79 -9.00 -4.48 5.23
C SER A 79 -9.23 -3.07 5.78
N VAL A 80 -8.56 -2.05 5.22
CA VAL A 80 -8.69 -0.63 5.63
C VAL A 80 -10.05 -0.04 5.23
N GLY A 81 -10.59 -0.45 4.08
CA GLY A 81 -11.85 0.07 3.54
C GLY A 81 -13.11 -0.62 4.07
N SER A 82 -12.97 -1.76 4.75
CA SER A 82 -14.12 -2.51 5.27
C SER A 82 -14.55 -1.98 6.63
N PRO A 83 -15.86 -1.76 6.87
CA PRO A 83 -16.36 -1.48 8.21
C PRO A 83 -16.05 -2.66 9.14
N ASN A 84 -15.42 -2.38 10.28
CA ASN A 84 -15.09 -3.39 11.30
C ASN A 84 -15.96 -3.18 12.55
N LEU A 85 -16.79 -4.17 12.87
CA LEU A 85 -17.66 -4.19 14.05
C LEU A 85 -16.87 -4.06 15.36
N ALA A 86 -15.65 -4.59 15.40
CA ALA A 86 -14.79 -4.48 16.57
C ALA A 86 -14.35 -3.03 16.86
N ASP A 87 -14.40 -2.14 15.87
CA ASP A 87 -14.11 -0.70 16.05
C ASP A 87 -15.28 0.03 16.74
N TYR A 88 -16.51 -0.46 16.54
CA TYR A 88 -17.72 0.08 17.18
C TYR A 88 -17.99 -0.56 18.54
N PHE A 89 -17.63 -1.84 18.70
CA PHE A 89 -17.83 -2.63 19.90
C PHE A 89 -16.49 -3.20 20.37
N PRO A 90 -15.69 -2.45 21.15
CA PRO A 90 -14.35 -2.88 21.58
C PRO A 90 -14.31 -4.23 22.30
N LEU A 91 -15.42 -4.64 22.92
CA LEU A 91 -15.58 -5.96 23.56
C LEU A 91 -15.44 -7.13 22.57
N LEU A 92 -15.68 -6.92 21.27
CA LEU A 92 -15.57 -7.93 20.22
C LEU A 92 -14.17 -8.01 19.61
N LYS A 93 -13.25 -7.10 19.96
CA LYS A 93 -11.89 -7.05 19.40
C LYS A 93 -11.13 -8.39 19.49
N PRO A 94 -11.09 -9.10 20.63
CA PRO A 94 -10.35 -10.35 20.73
C PRO A 94 -10.93 -11.48 19.87
N ALA A 95 -12.22 -11.41 19.53
CA ALA A 95 -12.89 -12.44 18.75
C ALA A 95 -12.66 -12.30 17.25
N ASP A 96 -12.28 -11.10 16.77
CA ASP A 96 -12.16 -10.74 15.35
C ASP A 96 -13.32 -11.31 14.51
N PRO A 97 -14.57 -10.88 14.77
CA PRO A 97 -15.76 -11.53 14.23
C PRO A 97 -15.83 -11.51 12.70
N GLN A 98 -15.10 -10.59 12.05
CA GLN A 98 -15.05 -10.45 10.59
C GLN A 98 -13.74 -10.93 9.97
N GLY A 99 -12.78 -11.39 10.78
CA GLY A 99 -11.46 -11.79 10.29
C GLY A 99 -10.63 -10.64 9.72
N ILE A 100 -11.05 -9.38 9.90
CA ILE A 100 -10.42 -8.20 9.28
C ILE A 100 -9.06 -7.96 9.90
N LEU A 101 -8.93 -8.14 11.22
CA LEU A 101 -7.66 -7.94 11.92
C LEU A 101 -6.61 -8.94 11.41
N LYS A 102 -6.97 -10.23 11.38
CA LYS A 102 -6.08 -11.28 10.86
C LYS A 102 -5.71 -11.07 9.40
N ALA A 103 -6.67 -10.68 8.56
CA ALA A 103 -6.42 -10.39 7.15
C ALA A 103 -5.51 -9.17 6.98
N ALA A 104 -5.67 -8.13 7.81
CA ALA A 104 -4.80 -6.96 7.82
C ALA A 104 -3.38 -7.37 8.21
N GLU A 105 -3.18 -8.04 9.34
CA GLU A 105 -1.87 -8.49 9.84
C GLU A 105 -1.12 -9.30 8.77
N PHE A 106 -1.79 -10.25 8.12
CA PHE A 106 -1.20 -11.06 7.05
C PHE A 106 -0.76 -10.22 5.84
N ASN A 107 -1.66 -9.37 5.33
CA ASN A 107 -1.38 -8.59 4.13
C ASN A 107 -0.35 -7.47 4.39
N PHE A 108 -0.44 -6.78 5.53
CA PHE A 108 0.56 -5.79 5.93
C PHE A 108 1.92 -6.45 6.17
N GLY A 109 1.97 -7.61 6.82
CA GLY A 109 3.21 -8.37 7.02
C GLY A 109 3.92 -8.68 5.69
N LYS A 110 3.17 -9.22 4.71
CA LYS A 110 3.70 -9.46 3.35
C LYS A 110 4.15 -8.18 2.64
N LEU A 111 3.35 -7.11 2.73
CA LEU A 111 3.66 -5.82 2.11
C LEU A 111 4.96 -5.24 2.68
N PHE A 112 5.10 -5.21 4.00
CA PHE A 112 6.28 -4.69 4.66
C PHE A 112 7.52 -5.52 4.36
N ALA A 113 7.42 -6.85 4.35
CA ALA A 113 8.55 -7.71 3.98
C ALA A 113 9.06 -7.41 2.57
N LYS A 114 8.15 -7.19 1.61
CA LYS A 114 8.54 -6.88 0.23
C LYS A 114 9.14 -5.48 0.07
N LEU A 115 8.59 -4.50 0.78
CA LEU A 115 9.13 -3.15 0.79
C LEU A 115 10.50 -3.10 1.51
N ASP A 116 10.70 -3.88 2.59
CA ASP A 116 11.99 -4.07 3.26
C ASP A 116 13.05 -4.59 2.28
N GLU A 117 12.72 -5.60 1.47
CA GLU A 117 13.62 -6.15 0.44
C GLU A 117 14.07 -5.06 -0.56
N ILE A 118 13.13 -4.24 -1.04
CA ILE A 118 13.41 -3.14 -1.98
C ILE A 118 14.33 -2.08 -1.35
N VAL A 119 14.06 -1.71 -0.10
CA VAL A 119 14.89 -0.72 0.62
C VAL A 119 16.30 -1.25 0.83
N GLU A 120 16.45 -2.52 1.21
CA GLU A 120 17.77 -3.15 1.37
C GLU A 120 18.55 -3.26 0.06
N GLU A 121 17.88 -3.61 -1.03
CA GLU A 121 18.51 -3.68 -2.35
C GLU A 121 19.08 -2.31 -2.76
N LYS A 122 18.32 -1.24 -2.55
CA LYS A 122 18.75 0.14 -2.85
C LYS A 122 19.87 0.62 -1.93
N LEU A 123 19.81 0.28 -0.65
CA LEU A 123 20.88 0.56 0.31
C LEU A 123 22.21 -0.09 -0.09
N LYS A 124 22.17 -1.32 -0.62
CA LYS A 124 23.35 -2.08 -1.04
C LYS A 124 23.88 -1.64 -2.41
N SER A 125 22.99 -1.37 -3.36
CA SER A 125 23.36 -1.09 -4.76
C SER A 125 23.81 0.35 -5.02
N GLY A 126 23.49 1.31 -4.14
CA GLY A 126 23.83 2.73 -4.35
C GLY A 126 23.21 3.26 -5.64
N GLY A 127 21.89 3.16 -5.75
CA GLY A 127 21.15 3.32 -7.00
C GLY A 127 21.32 4.69 -7.69
N TYR A 128 21.41 4.67 -9.02
CA TYR A 128 21.45 5.88 -9.85
C TYR A 128 20.06 6.44 -10.21
N LYS A 129 18.97 5.70 -9.93
CA LYS A 129 17.60 6.14 -10.22
C LYS A 129 17.04 6.94 -9.05
N ARG A 130 16.68 8.19 -9.33
CA ARG A 130 16.22 9.17 -8.35
C ARG A 130 14.73 8.98 -8.00
N ASP A 131 14.41 7.89 -7.31
CA ASP A 131 13.08 7.65 -6.72
C ASP A 131 12.99 8.13 -5.26
N LEU A 132 11.85 7.91 -4.58
CA LEU A 132 11.66 8.40 -3.21
C LEU A 132 12.71 7.83 -2.26
N VAL A 133 12.98 6.53 -2.35
CA VAL A 133 13.93 5.87 -1.46
C VAL A 133 15.31 6.46 -1.67
N GLU A 134 15.75 6.62 -2.92
CA GLU A 134 17.06 7.24 -3.19
C GLU A 134 17.11 8.71 -2.75
N ALA A 135 16.02 9.47 -2.92
CA ALA A 135 15.95 10.86 -2.45
C ALA A 135 16.07 10.97 -0.91
N LEU A 136 15.44 10.03 -0.17
CA LEU A 136 15.58 9.95 1.29
C LEU A 136 17.01 9.54 1.69
N LEU A 137 17.62 8.61 0.95
CA LEU A 137 19.02 8.23 1.16
C LEU A 137 20.00 9.36 0.86
N GLU A 138 19.76 10.17 -0.18
CA GLU A 138 20.55 11.37 -0.46
C GLU A 138 20.47 12.38 0.70
N ILE A 139 19.29 12.58 1.30
CA ILE A 139 19.12 13.45 2.48
C ILE A 139 19.92 12.91 3.68
N ASN A 140 19.86 11.60 3.95
CA ASN A 140 20.69 10.96 4.97
C ASN A 140 22.19 11.19 4.74
N ARG A 141 22.68 11.04 3.50
CA ARG A 141 24.10 11.21 3.16
C ARG A 141 24.59 12.66 3.29
N ARG A 142 23.72 13.65 3.08
CA ARG A 142 24.07 15.07 3.17
C ARG A 142 24.06 15.63 4.60
N ASP A 143 23.60 14.82 5.56
CA ASP A 143 23.48 15.17 6.98
C ASP A 143 22.63 16.44 7.25
N GLU A 144 21.79 16.83 6.27
CA GLU A 144 20.97 18.06 6.33
C GLU A 144 19.80 17.93 7.33
N ALA A 145 19.44 16.70 7.72
CA ALA A 145 18.23 16.42 8.50
C ALA A 145 18.41 15.43 9.66
N GLN A 146 19.64 14.99 10.00
CA GLN A 146 19.91 13.90 10.96
C GLN A 146 19.07 12.63 10.73
N LEU A 147 18.67 12.40 9.49
CA LEU A 147 17.70 11.35 9.16
C LEU A 147 18.45 10.03 9.04
N SER A 148 18.34 9.14 10.01
CA SER A 148 19.04 7.85 10.02
C SER A 148 18.47 6.88 8.98
N ARG A 149 19.18 5.78 8.72
CA ARG A 149 18.66 4.70 7.86
C ARG A 149 17.40 4.08 8.44
N ASP A 150 17.30 4.02 9.77
CA ASP A 150 16.13 3.50 10.47
C ASP A 150 14.96 4.47 10.32
N ASP A 151 15.20 5.80 10.34
CA ASP A 151 14.14 6.78 10.05
C ASP A 151 13.59 6.65 8.63
N ILE A 152 14.44 6.40 7.62
CA ILE A 152 14.00 6.13 6.24
C ILE A 152 13.15 4.87 6.20
N ARG A 153 13.58 3.85 6.94
CA ARG A 153 12.86 2.60 7.09
C ARG A 153 11.49 2.88 7.69
N HIS A 154 11.41 3.61 8.81
CA HIS A 154 10.18 4.01 9.49
C HIS A 154 9.23 4.86 8.64
N LEU A 155 9.76 5.74 7.80
CA LEU A 155 8.96 6.59 6.90
C LEU A 155 8.31 5.81 5.76
N LEU A 156 8.98 4.74 5.28
CA LEU A 156 8.49 3.91 4.16
C LEU A 156 7.74 2.66 4.64
N LEU A 157 8.13 2.17 5.80
CA LEU A 157 7.67 0.98 6.48
C LEU A 157 7.36 1.46 7.88
N TRP A 158 6.11 1.66 8.23
CA TRP A 158 5.77 1.96 9.61
C TRP A 158 5.94 0.69 10.45
N LYS A 159 7.19 0.25 10.61
CA LYS A 159 7.61 -0.94 11.32
C LYS A 159 8.13 -0.42 12.65
N LEU A 160 7.40 -0.68 13.73
CA LEU A 160 7.91 -0.41 15.07
C LEU A 160 9.08 -1.37 15.32
N GLU A 161 10.23 -0.84 15.76
CA GLU A 161 11.37 -1.69 16.12
C GLU A 161 10.94 -2.71 17.17
N ASN A 162 11.38 -3.97 16.99
CA ASN A 162 11.14 -5.09 17.92
C ASN A 162 9.68 -5.60 18.04
N MET A 163 8.83 -5.32 17.06
CA MET A 163 7.44 -5.79 17.06
C MET A 163 7.21 -6.76 15.89
N LYS A 164 6.73 -7.98 16.18
CA LYS A 164 6.31 -8.92 15.12
C LYS A 164 4.99 -8.45 14.48
N PRO A 165 4.67 -8.86 13.24
CA PRO A 165 3.39 -8.50 12.61
C PRO A 165 2.16 -8.85 13.46
N GLU A 166 2.23 -9.95 14.22
CA GLU A 166 1.18 -10.42 15.14
C GLU A 166 1.12 -9.64 16.47
N GLU A 167 2.16 -8.84 16.75
CA GLU A 167 2.27 -7.96 17.91
C GLU A 167 1.97 -6.50 17.55
N MET A 168 1.71 -6.22 16.25
CA MET A 168 1.40 -4.91 15.73
C MET A 168 0.09 -4.42 16.34
N ASN A 169 0.18 -3.40 17.22
CA ASN A 169 -0.99 -2.85 17.89
C ASN A 169 -1.87 -2.05 16.91
N MET A 170 -2.72 -2.75 16.17
CA MET A 170 -3.76 -2.19 15.30
C MET A 170 -5.01 -1.73 16.08
N ASN A 171 -4.92 -1.59 17.42
CA ASN A 171 -6.06 -1.09 18.20
C ASN A 171 -6.31 0.40 18.02
N GLU A 172 -5.35 1.15 17.46
CA GLU A 172 -5.62 2.50 16.99
C GLU A 172 -6.62 2.43 15.83
N ASN A 173 -7.65 3.27 15.89
CA ASN A 173 -8.78 3.33 14.96
C ASN A 173 -8.31 3.67 13.52
N PHE A 174 -7.61 2.77 12.84
CA PHE A 174 -7.39 2.83 11.40
C PHE A 174 -8.61 2.27 10.67
N GLY A 175 -9.78 2.81 11.02
CA GLY A 175 -10.97 2.73 10.18
C GLY A 175 -11.11 4.06 9.46
N VAL A 176 -11.27 4.04 8.13
CA VAL A 176 -11.74 5.21 7.35
C VAL A 176 -13.17 5.62 7.78
N THR A 177 -13.80 4.82 8.64
CA THR A 177 -15.09 5.07 9.25
C THR A 177 -15.04 6.20 10.29
N LEU A 178 -15.69 7.31 9.96
CA LEU A 178 -16.08 8.36 10.90
C LEU A 178 -16.76 7.75 12.13
N GLN A 179 -16.16 7.93 13.30
CA GLN A 179 -16.81 7.64 14.58
C GLN A 179 -18.09 8.49 14.67
N LYS A 180 -19.23 7.83 14.90
CA LYS A 180 -20.50 8.53 15.14
C LYS A 180 -20.36 9.39 16.40
N ALA A 181 -20.82 10.65 16.35
CA ALA A 181 -20.79 11.55 17.51
C ALA A 181 -21.52 11.00 18.75
N VAL A 182 -22.43 10.04 18.56
CA VAL A 182 -23.11 9.31 19.64
C VAL A 182 -22.88 7.80 19.45
N PRO A 183 -22.16 7.11 20.35
CA PRO A 183 -21.91 5.68 20.26
C PRO A 183 -23.19 4.85 20.33
N LEU A 184 -23.28 3.79 19.52
CA LEU A 184 -24.39 2.84 19.58
C LEU A 184 -24.25 1.93 20.80
N LYS A 185 -25.34 1.76 21.56
CA LYS A 185 -25.41 0.80 22.67
C LYS A 185 -26.09 -0.47 22.17
N ALA A 186 -25.41 -1.61 22.27
CA ALA A 186 -26.05 -2.91 22.07
C ALA A 186 -26.95 -3.21 23.28
N ILE A 187 -28.24 -3.43 23.04
CA ILE A 187 -29.21 -3.85 24.06
C ILE A 187 -29.58 -5.30 23.74
N SER A 188 -29.21 -6.22 24.62
CA SER A 188 -29.67 -7.61 24.52
C SER A 188 -31.17 -7.66 24.81
N THR A 189 -31.97 -8.03 23.80
CA THR A 189 -33.36 -8.43 23.99
C THR A 189 -33.36 -9.95 24.16
N ARG A 190 -33.81 -10.43 25.32
CA ARG A 190 -34.12 -11.84 25.51
C ARG A 190 -35.39 -12.12 24.71
N LEU A 191 -35.27 -12.99 23.69
CA LEU A 191 -36.44 -13.65 23.08
C LEU A 191 -36.99 -14.69 24.05
#